data_AF-B0LRQ8-F1
#
_entry.id   AF-B0LRQ8-F1
#
_cell.length_a   1.000
_cell.length_b   1.000
_cell.length_c   1.000
_cell.angle_alpha   90.00
_cell.angle_beta   90.00
_cell.angle_gamma   90.00
#
_symmetry.space_group_name_H-M   'P 1'
#
loop_
_entity.id
_entity.type
_entity.pdbx_description
1 polymer ?
#
loop_
_entity_poly.entity_id
_entity_poly.type
_entity_poly.pdbx_seq_one_letter_code
_entity_poly.pdbx_strand_id
1 'polypeptide(L)'
;LTYPLIGNYGIPSVKELDEFGMPRHFEWYDEISVSALVVGEICETPSHWRAQETLSQWMSKNNVPGISGIDTRALTKKIRENGTILGRIIYENDNNTIKKSLPFNDPNTRNLVAECSVPVPKIYNAKGTPRICAIDCGLKLNQIKCFVSRGARVELVPWNYKLDESQFDGLFISNGPGNPVICKDVVTQIQRVLQNGKKPIFGICLGHQLLSTAIGCNTYKMKY
;
A
#
# COMPACT_ATOMS: atom_id res chain seq x y z
N LEU A 1 0.18 -15.52 -5.57
CA LEU A 1 -0.19 -14.92 -6.87
C LEU A 1 -0.92 -15.97 -7.71
N THR A 2 -1.89 -15.55 -8.53
CA THR A 2 -2.70 -16.46 -9.35
C THR A 2 -2.06 -16.82 -10.67
N TYR A 3 -1.26 -15.92 -11.26
CA TYR A 3 -0.43 -16.25 -12.41
C TYR A 3 0.64 -17.28 -11.98
N PRO A 4 0.81 -18.40 -12.71
CA PRO A 4 1.62 -19.53 -12.21
C PRO A 4 3.12 -19.25 -12.24
N LEU A 5 3.62 -18.51 -13.23
CA LEU A 5 5.05 -18.27 -13.45
C LEU A 5 5.44 -16.87 -12.96
N ILE A 6 6.12 -16.77 -11.82
CA ILE A 6 6.45 -15.49 -11.21
C ILE A 6 7.95 -15.20 -11.28
N GLY A 7 8.31 -13.95 -11.57
CA GLY A 7 9.71 -13.50 -11.60
C GLY A 7 10.35 -13.45 -12.99
N ASN A 8 9.59 -13.72 -14.05
CA ASN A 8 10.10 -13.82 -15.44
C ASN A 8 10.92 -12.61 -15.91
N TYR A 9 10.59 -11.41 -15.42
CA TYR A 9 11.27 -10.17 -15.80
C TYR A 9 12.33 -9.70 -14.78
N GLY A 10 12.56 -10.46 -13.72
CA GLY A 10 13.43 -10.07 -12.62
C GLY A 10 12.93 -8.80 -11.93
N ILE A 11 13.83 -8.15 -11.20
CA ILE A 11 13.57 -6.90 -10.50
C ILE A 11 14.39 -5.77 -11.15
N PRO A 12 13.76 -4.63 -11.47
CA PRO A 12 14.45 -3.48 -12.04
C PRO A 12 15.26 -2.72 -10.99
N SER A 13 16.15 -1.84 -11.44
CA SER A 13 16.99 -1.02 -10.55
C SER A 13 16.15 -0.08 -9.69
N VAL A 14 16.36 -0.12 -8.37
CA VAL A 14 15.82 0.85 -7.40
C VAL A 14 16.46 2.24 -7.54
N LYS A 15 17.63 2.32 -8.18
CA LYS A 15 18.40 3.57 -8.36
C LYS A 15 17.87 4.45 -9.49
N GLU A 16 16.99 3.92 -10.33
CA GLU A 16 16.39 4.68 -11.42
C GLU A 16 15.28 5.58 -10.86
N LEU A 17 15.56 6.88 -10.74
CA LEU A 17 14.62 7.89 -10.26
C LEU A 17 14.04 8.71 -11.42
N ASP A 18 12.80 9.17 -11.26
CA ASP A 18 12.19 10.15 -12.15
C ASP A 18 12.67 11.59 -11.85
N GLU A 19 12.17 12.55 -12.62
CA GLU A 19 12.54 13.98 -12.51
C GLU A 19 12.18 14.61 -11.15
N PHE A 20 11.30 13.97 -10.38
CA PHE A 20 10.89 14.40 -9.04
C PHE A 20 11.55 13.58 -7.92
N GLY A 21 12.53 12.74 -8.26
CA GLY A 21 13.28 11.93 -7.29
C GLY A 21 12.52 10.69 -6.79
N MET A 22 11.41 10.31 -7.42
CA MET A 22 10.68 9.08 -7.07
C MET A 22 11.24 7.88 -7.85
N PRO A 23 11.27 6.66 -7.27
CA PRO A 23 11.62 5.45 -7.99
C PRO A 23 10.77 5.25 -9.25
N ARG A 24 11.37 5.02 -10.42
CA ARG A 24 10.63 4.89 -11.68
C ARG A 24 9.72 3.65 -11.71
N HIS A 25 10.20 2.53 -11.18
CA HIS A 25 9.57 1.21 -11.36
C HIS A 25 8.90 0.66 -10.11
N PHE A 26 8.92 1.42 -9.01
CA PHE A 26 8.35 1.01 -7.74
C PHE A 26 7.25 1.98 -7.32
N GLU A 27 6.29 1.44 -6.57
CA GLU A 27 5.11 2.16 -6.06
C GLU A 27 5.32 2.68 -4.64
N TRP A 28 6.51 2.52 -4.08
CA TRP A 28 6.93 2.91 -2.73
C TRP A 28 8.42 3.29 -2.75
N TYR A 29 8.88 3.99 -1.72
CA TYR A 29 10.29 4.35 -1.57
C TYR A 29 11.13 3.19 -1.03
N ASP A 30 10.60 2.52 -0.02
CA ASP A 30 11.33 1.54 0.79
C ASP A 30 10.52 0.26 0.94
N GLU A 31 11.23 -0.86 1.03
CA GLU A 31 10.77 -2.19 1.41
C GLU A 31 9.60 -2.82 0.63
N ILE A 32 9.55 -4.15 0.67
CA ILE A 32 8.42 -4.90 0.09
C ILE A 32 7.27 -4.88 1.09
N SER A 33 6.11 -4.34 0.69
CA SER A 33 4.98 -4.20 1.63
C SER A 33 4.26 -5.51 2.00
N VAL A 34 4.47 -6.60 1.24
CA VAL A 34 3.84 -7.89 1.55
C VAL A 34 4.62 -8.62 2.64
N SER A 35 3.91 -9.20 3.61
CA SER A 35 4.56 -9.97 4.69
C SER A 35 5.16 -11.29 4.21
N ALA A 36 4.65 -11.85 3.11
CA ALA A 36 5.16 -13.05 2.48
C ALA A 36 4.64 -13.18 1.04
N LEU A 37 5.33 -13.96 0.21
CA LEU A 37 4.89 -14.28 -1.15
C LEU A 37 4.68 -15.79 -1.34
N VAL A 38 3.51 -16.18 -1.85
CA VAL A 38 3.19 -17.57 -2.23
C VAL A 38 2.99 -17.64 -3.74
N VAL A 39 3.77 -18.47 -4.42
CA VAL A 39 3.73 -18.61 -5.89
C VAL A 39 3.62 -20.07 -6.32
N GLY A 40 3.18 -20.30 -7.56
CA GLY A 40 3.17 -21.62 -8.17
C GLY A 40 4.60 -22.03 -8.53
N GLU A 41 5.19 -21.32 -9.48
CA GLU A 41 6.56 -21.52 -9.94
C GLU A 41 7.32 -20.20 -9.92
N ILE A 42 8.60 -20.29 -9.57
CA ILE A 42 9.52 -19.15 -9.56
C ILE A 42 10.48 -19.26 -10.75
N CYS A 43 10.64 -18.18 -11.50
CA CYS A 43 11.64 -18.09 -12.55
C CYS A 43 13.01 -17.77 -11.95
N GLU A 44 13.96 -18.69 -12.09
CA GLU A 44 15.33 -18.52 -11.60
C GLU A 44 16.21 -17.71 -12.55
N THR A 45 15.91 -17.76 -13.85
CA THR A 45 16.66 -17.08 -14.92
C THR A 45 15.78 -16.04 -15.63
N PRO A 46 15.55 -14.87 -15.01
CA PRO A 46 14.74 -13.82 -15.61
C PRO A 46 15.36 -13.29 -16.91
N SER A 47 14.52 -12.90 -17.87
CA SER A 47 14.96 -12.31 -19.14
C SER A 47 14.18 -11.03 -19.42
N HIS A 48 14.81 -9.91 -19.09
CA HIS A 48 14.31 -8.56 -19.38
C HIS A 48 15.46 -7.57 -19.40
N TRP A 49 15.45 -6.61 -20.32
CA TRP A 49 16.55 -5.64 -20.49
C TRP A 49 16.81 -4.75 -19.26
N ARG A 50 15.85 -4.67 -18.33
CA ARG A 50 15.99 -3.94 -17.05
C ARG A 50 16.30 -4.83 -15.84
N ALA A 51 16.32 -6.14 -16.00
CA ALA A 51 16.53 -7.05 -14.88
C ALA A 51 17.92 -6.78 -14.27
N GLN A 52 17.97 -6.51 -12.97
CA GLN A 52 19.21 -6.34 -12.20
C GLN A 52 19.44 -7.48 -11.21
N GLU A 53 18.36 -8.06 -10.71
CA GLU A 53 18.41 -9.18 -9.77
C GLU A 53 17.17 -10.08 -9.93
N THR A 54 17.24 -11.28 -9.36
CA THR A 54 16.10 -12.20 -9.33
C THR A 54 15.12 -11.79 -8.23
N LEU A 55 13.86 -12.23 -8.35
CA LEU A 55 12.84 -11.99 -7.32
C LEU A 55 13.30 -12.55 -5.95
N SER A 56 13.89 -13.74 -5.93
CA SER A 56 14.39 -14.39 -4.71
C SER A 56 15.49 -13.58 -4.04
N GLN A 57 16.43 -13.02 -4.81
CA GLN A 57 17.50 -12.16 -4.29
C GLN A 57 16.93 -10.88 -3.68
N TRP A 58 16.00 -10.22 -4.37
CA TRP A 58 15.37 -9.01 -3.90
C TRP A 58 14.54 -9.24 -2.62
N MET A 59 13.77 -10.33 -2.58
CA MET A 59 13.00 -10.70 -1.38
C MET A 59 13.91 -11.02 -0.19
N SER A 60 15.00 -11.76 -0.40
CA SER A 60 15.98 -12.06 0.65
C SER A 60 16.63 -10.80 1.20
N LYS A 61 16.98 -9.82 0.35
CA LYS A 61 17.53 -8.52 0.78
C LYS A 61 16.55 -7.70 1.63
N ASN A 62 15.26 -7.82 1.37
CA ASN A 62 14.20 -7.12 2.10
C ASN A 62 13.65 -7.96 3.27
N ASN A 63 14.28 -9.09 3.62
CA ASN A 63 13.84 -9.99 4.68
C ASN A 63 12.38 -10.46 4.53
N VAL A 64 11.89 -10.61 3.29
CA VAL A 64 10.53 -11.09 3.03
C VAL A 64 10.54 -12.58 2.69
N PRO A 65 9.83 -13.42 3.47
CA PRO A 65 9.76 -14.85 3.19
C PRO A 65 8.92 -15.15 1.94
N GLY A 66 9.29 -16.22 1.24
CA GLY A 66 8.57 -16.71 0.07
C GLY A 66 8.53 -18.23 0.02
N ILE A 67 7.50 -18.76 -0.63
CA ILE A 67 7.36 -20.20 -0.91
C ILE A 67 6.84 -20.42 -2.33
N SER A 68 7.50 -21.33 -3.06
CA SER A 68 7.14 -21.79 -4.40
C SER A 68 6.74 -23.27 -4.37
N GLY A 69 6.21 -23.79 -5.48
CA GLY A 69 5.73 -25.17 -5.60
C GLY A 69 4.34 -25.39 -4.99
N ILE A 70 3.59 -24.31 -4.74
CA ILE A 70 2.26 -24.36 -4.13
C ILE A 70 1.19 -24.30 -5.21
N ASP A 71 0.15 -25.15 -5.12
CA ASP A 71 -1.05 -25.00 -5.95
C ASP A 71 -1.82 -23.73 -5.54
N THR A 72 -1.44 -22.60 -6.14
CA THR A 72 -2.06 -21.30 -5.88
C THR A 72 -3.51 -21.25 -6.37
N ARG A 73 -3.91 -22.12 -7.30
CA ARG A 73 -5.31 -22.24 -7.75
C ARG A 73 -6.17 -22.89 -6.67
N ALA A 74 -5.72 -23.99 -6.07
CA ALA A 74 -6.40 -24.62 -4.94
C ALA A 74 -6.48 -23.66 -3.74
N LEU A 75 -5.38 -22.97 -3.42
CA LEU A 75 -5.36 -21.95 -2.37
C LEU A 75 -6.36 -20.82 -2.63
N THR A 76 -6.40 -20.30 -3.86
CA THR A 76 -7.33 -19.24 -4.25
C THR A 76 -8.80 -19.68 -4.12
N LYS A 77 -9.14 -20.92 -4.52
CA LYS A 77 -10.49 -21.48 -4.33
C LYS A 77 -10.85 -21.54 -2.85
N LYS A 78 -9.94 -22.03 -2.01
CA LYS A 78 -10.16 -22.12 -0.55
C LYS A 78 -10.43 -20.76 0.07
N ILE A 79 -9.65 -19.73 -0.28
CA ILE A 79 -9.87 -18.34 0.18
C ILE A 79 -11.23 -17.82 -0.33
N ARG A 80 -11.56 -18.03 -1.60
CA ARG A 80 -12.85 -17.59 -2.17
C ARG A 80 -14.05 -18.23 -1.46
N GLU A 81 -13.98 -19.50 -1.11
CA GLU A 81 -15.08 -20.21 -0.47
C GLU A 81 -15.28 -19.79 0.99
N ASN A 82 -14.18 -19.64 1.75
CA ASN A 82 -14.18 -19.39 3.19
C ASN A 82 -14.01 -17.91 3.58
N GLY A 83 -13.74 -17.04 2.62
CA GLY A 83 -13.51 -15.62 2.81
C GLY A 83 -12.11 -15.28 3.34
N THR A 84 -12.01 -14.42 4.36
CA THR A 84 -10.71 -14.06 4.96
C THR A 84 -10.15 -15.24 5.75
N ILE A 85 -9.04 -15.81 5.28
CA ILE A 85 -8.31 -16.88 5.97
C ILE A 85 -6.99 -16.31 6.50
N LEU A 86 -6.70 -16.56 7.77
CA LEU A 86 -5.38 -16.29 8.35
C LEU A 86 -4.42 -17.43 8.00
N GLY A 87 -3.19 -17.08 7.61
CA GLY A 87 -2.16 -18.03 7.20
C GLY A 87 -0.78 -17.62 7.71
N ARG A 88 0.15 -18.59 7.74
CA ARG A 88 1.54 -18.40 8.13
C ARG A 88 2.43 -19.35 7.32
N ILE A 89 3.65 -18.90 7.00
CA ILE A 89 4.74 -19.75 6.48
C ILE A 89 5.62 -20.16 7.66
N ILE A 90 5.96 -21.44 7.77
CA ILE A 90 6.79 -21.99 8.84
C ILE A 90 7.95 -22.75 8.21
N TYR A 91 9.19 -22.44 8.62
CA TYR A 91 10.38 -23.18 8.22
C TYR A 91 10.63 -24.33 9.20
N GLU A 92 11.08 -25.48 8.70
CA GLU A 92 11.14 -26.74 9.46
C GLU A 92 12.16 -26.74 10.61
N ASN A 93 13.11 -25.79 10.62
CA ASN A 93 14.21 -25.72 11.60
C ASN A 93 13.81 -25.17 12.99
N ASP A 94 12.60 -24.60 13.15
CA ASP A 94 12.13 -24.19 14.47
C ASP A 94 11.48 -25.38 15.18
N ASN A 95 12.12 -25.80 16.28
CA ASN A 95 11.68 -26.84 17.21
C ASN A 95 10.16 -26.99 17.24
N ASN A 96 9.66 -28.23 17.08
CA ASN A 96 8.22 -28.60 17.01
C ASN A 96 7.32 -27.96 18.08
N THR A 97 7.89 -27.42 19.16
CA THR A 97 7.24 -26.66 20.22
C THR A 97 6.66 -25.30 19.76
N ILE A 98 7.28 -24.60 18.79
CA ILE A 98 6.80 -23.29 18.29
C ILE A 98 5.58 -23.46 17.36
N LYS A 99 5.48 -24.62 16.67
CA LYS A 99 4.41 -24.93 15.69
C LYS A 99 3.00 -24.91 16.28
N LYS A 100 2.83 -25.11 17.59
CA LYS A 100 1.51 -25.17 18.26
C LYS A 100 1.18 -23.94 19.11
N SER A 101 2.14 -23.09 19.45
CA SER A 101 1.94 -22.07 20.49
C SER A 101 1.73 -20.64 19.98
N LEU A 102 2.08 -20.33 18.73
CA LEU A 102 1.97 -18.97 18.22
C LEU A 102 0.55 -18.69 17.70
N PRO A 103 -0.25 -17.83 18.36
CA PRO A 103 -1.60 -17.50 17.92
C PRO A 103 -1.59 -16.85 16.54
N PHE A 104 -2.68 -17.01 15.80
CA PHE A 104 -2.91 -16.23 14.59
C PHE A 104 -3.27 -14.80 14.99
N ASN A 105 -2.51 -13.83 14.50
CA ASN A 105 -2.81 -12.42 14.70
C ASN A 105 -3.51 -11.89 13.45
N ASP A 106 -4.72 -11.37 13.59
CA ASP A 106 -5.42 -10.71 12.49
C ASP A 106 -4.84 -9.28 12.31
N PRO A 107 -4.13 -9.00 11.20
CA PRO A 107 -3.56 -7.67 10.97
C PRO A 107 -4.63 -6.57 10.87
N ASN A 108 -5.89 -6.91 10.56
CA ASN A 108 -6.98 -5.94 10.44
C ASN A 108 -7.41 -5.31 11.78
N THR A 109 -6.91 -5.84 12.91
CA THR A 109 -7.15 -5.26 14.24
C THR A 109 -6.22 -4.10 14.56
N ARG A 110 -5.11 -3.96 13.82
CA ARG A 110 -4.11 -2.90 13.99
C ARG A 110 -4.42 -1.71 13.08
N ASN A 111 -3.88 -0.55 13.41
CA ASN A 111 -3.92 0.63 12.54
C ASN A 111 -2.84 0.52 11.46
N LEU A 112 -3.10 -0.27 10.42
CA LEU A 112 -2.16 -0.49 9.31
C LEU A 112 -1.83 0.81 8.56
N VAL A 113 -2.74 1.79 8.55
CA VAL A 113 -2.51 3.11 7.97
C VAL A 113 -1.38 3.84 8.70
N ALA A 114 -1.34 3.76 10.03
CA ALA A 114 -0.28 4.35 10.82
C ALA A 114 1.10 3.69 10.58
N GLU A 115 1.12 2.40 10.24
CA GLU A 115 2.34 1.64 9.97
C GLU A 115 2.96 2.00 8.60
N CYS A 116 2.17 2.45 7.63
CA CYS A 116 2.65 2.72 6.26
C CYS A 116 2.68 4.21 5.87
N SER A 117 2.17 5.11 6.71
CA SER A 117 2.13 6.54 6.43
C SER A 117 3.49 7.20 6.60
N VAL A 118 3.77 8.25 5.81
CA VAL A 118 4.97 9.07 6.01
C VAL A 118 5.03 9.66 7.43
N PRO A 119 6.22 9.68 8.07
CA PRO A 119 6.36 10.24 9.41
C PRO A 119 6.34 11.77 9.43
N VAL A 120 6.74 12.41 8.32
CA VAL A 120 6.83 13.87 8.18
C VAL A 120 6.32 14.31 6.82
N PRO A 121 5.78 15.54 6.69
CA PRO A 121 5.34 16.08 5.41
C PRO A 121 6.46 16.09 4.36
N LYS A 122 6.11 15.75 3.11
CA LYS A 122 6.99 15.79 1.94
C LYS A 122 6.35 16.59 0.82
N ILE A 123 7.12 17.49 0.19
CA ILE A 123 6.64 18.33 -0.89
C ILE A 123 7.21 17.84 -2.22
N TYR A 124 6.34 17.66 -3.20
CA TYR A 124 6.65 17.33 -4.59
C TYR A 124 6.26 18.48 -5.50
N ASN A 125 7.10 18.74 -6.51
CA ASN A 125 6.90 19.82 -7.47
C ASN A 125 6.58 21.16 -6.77
N ALA A 126 7.52 21.66 -5.96
CA ALA A 126 7.30 22.79 -5.05
C ALA A 126 6.80 24.08 -5.72
N LYS A 127 7.08 24.27 -7.01
CA LYS A 127 6.64 25.42 -7.83
C LYS A 127 5.35 25.16 -8.61
N GLY A 128 4.77 23.97 -8.47
CA GLY A 128 3.58 23.54 -9.18
C GLY A 128 2.30 24.21 -8.71
N THR A 129 1.26 24.06 -9.51
CA THR A 129 -0.10 24.53 -9.23
C THR A 129 -1.11 23.60 -9.93
N PRO A 130 -2.25 23.27 -9.32
CA PRO A 130 -2.73 23.71 -8.00
C PRO A 130 -1.97 23.07 -6.83
N ARG A 131 -2.16 23.59 -5.60
CA ARG A 131 -1.63 22.99 -4.37
C ARG A 131 -2.56 21.88 -3.89
N ILE A 132 -2.06 20.66 -3.79
CA ILE A 132 -2.80 19.48 -3.35
C ILE A 132 -2.22 19.01 -2.02
N CYS A 133 -3.04 18.97 -0.97
CA CYS A 133 -2.69 18.27 0.25
C CYS A 133 -3.10 16.80 0.08
N ALA A 134 -2.14 15.88 0.16
CA ALA A 134 -2.36 14.44 0.02
C ALA A 134 -2.17 13.78 1.39
N ILE A 135 -3.24 13.22 1.96
CA ILE A 135 -3.16 12.41 3.18
C ILE A 135 -2.61 11.04 2.81
N ASP A 136 -1.47 10.67 3.40
CA ASP A 136 -0.86 9.38 3.19
C ASP A 136 -1.50 8.31 4.08
N CYS A 137 -2.35 7.48 3.49
CA CYS A 137 -2.91 6.31 4.14
C CYS A 137 -2.20 5.00 3.77
N GLY A 138 -1.00 5.04 3.17
CA GLY A 138 -0.36 3.90 2.49
C GLY A 138 -0.32 4.10 0.98
N LEU A 139 0.00 5.31 0.57
CA LEU A 139 -0.05 5.80 -0.78
C LEU A 139 0.90 5.03 -1.71
N LYS A 140 0.37 4.62 -2.85
CA LYS A 140 1.18 4.24 -4.01
C LYS A 140 1.72 5.47 -4.75
N LEU A 141 3.04 5.53 -4.97
CA LEU A 141 3.74 6.69 -5.56
C LEU A 141 3.18 7.14 -6.90
N ASN A 142 2.60 6.25 -7.71
CA ASN A 142 2.05 6.66 -8.99
C ASN A 142 0.89 7.66 -8.88
N GLN A 143 0.20 7.73 -7.72
CA GLN A 143 -0.78 8.81 -7.47
C GLN A 143 -0.09 10.19 -7.45
N ILE A 144 1.05 10.31 -6.78
CA ILE A 144 1.85 11.55 -6.77
C ILE A 144 2.39 11.85 -8.16
N LYS A 145 2.97 10.84 -8.84
CA LYS A 145 3.46 10.96 -10.24
C LYS A 145 2.39 11.52 -11.17
N CYS A 146 1.14 11.05 -11.05
CA CYS A 146 0.01 11.54 -11.84
C CYS A 146 -0.35 13.00 -11.55
N PHE A 147 -0.24 13.46 -10.31
CA PHE A 147 -0.52 14.86 -9.97
C PHE A 147 0.60 15.79 -10.44
N VAL A 148 1.85 15.43 -10.18
CA VAL A 148 2.99 16.28 -10.56
C VAL A 148 3.16 16.36 -12.07
N SER A 149 2.87 15.29 -12.82
CA SER A 149 2.88 15.32 -14.29
C SER A 149 1.80 16.21 -14.91
N ARG A 150 0.77 16.55 -14.12
CA ARG A 150 -0.27 17.55 -14.47
C ARG A 150 0.06 18.94 -13.95
N GLY A 151 1.27 19.14 -13.43
CA GLY A 151 1.76 20.43 -12.95
C GLY A 151 1.44 20.75 -11.49
N ALA A 152 0.72 19.90 -10.75
CA ALA A 152 0.32 20.19 -9.38
C ALA A 152 1.51 20.17 -8.40
N ARG A 153 1.48 21.04 -7.38
CA ARG A 153 2.33 20.93 -6.19
C ARG A 153 1.64 20.00 -5.22
N VAL A 154 2.29 18.91 -4.82
CA VAL A 154 1.70 17.94 -3.88
C VAL A 154 2.43 17.96 -2.56
N GLU A 155 1.69 18.17 -1.48
CA GLU A 155 2.19 18.04 -0.11
C GLU A 155 1.61 16.77 0.50
N LEU A 156 2.44 15.73 0.54
CA LEU A 156 2.12 14.45 1.16
C LEU A 156 2.29 14.59 2.66
N VAL A 157 1.22 14.39 3.42
CA VAL A 157 1.19 14.56 4.88
C VAL A 157 0.87 13.25 5.59
N PRO A 158 1.30 13.07 6.85
CA PRO A 158 0.94 11.91 7.66
C PRO A 158 -0.57 11.71 7.76
N TRP A 159 -1.01 10.47 7.99
CA TRP A 159 -2.43 10.11 8.09
C TRP A 159 -3.19 10.91 9.16
N ASN A 160 -2.53 11.24 10.28
CA ASN A 160 -3.06 11.98 11.41
C ASN A 160 -2.79 13.49 11.34
N TYR A 161 -2.41 14.01 10.18
CA TYR A 161 -2.07 15.42 10.01
C TYR A 161 -3.29 16.33 10.23
N LYS A 162 -3.09 17.41 10.98
CA LYS A 162 -4.11 18.45 11.16
C LYS A 162 -4.17 19.31 9.90
N LEU A 163 -5.23 19.17 9.12
CA LEU A 163 -5.36 19.88 7.85
C LEU A 163 -5.47 21.40 8.08
N ASP A 164 -5.00 22.19 7.13
CA ASP A 164 -5.22 23.64 7.07
C ASP A 164 -5.65 24.03 5.65
N GLU A 165 -6.93 24.37 5.49
CA GLU A 165 -7.54 24.68 4.19
C GLU A 165 -7.00 25.97 3.54
N SER A 166 -6.25 26.79 4.28
CA SER A 166 -5.55 27.94 3.71
C SER A 166 -4.32 27.55 2.89
N GLN A 167 -3.75 26.36 3.16
CA GLN A 167 -2.48 25.90 2.61
C GLN A 167 -2.62 25.12 1.30
N PHE A 168 -3.83 24.67 0.96
CA PHE A 168 -4.08 23.87 -0.24
C PHE A 168 -5.31 24.32 -1.02
N ASP A 169 -5.33 23.99 -2.30
CA ASP A 169 -6.43 24.28 -3.22
C ASP A 169 -7.33 23.05 -3.43
N GLY A 170 -6.81 21.84 -3.21
CA GLY A 170 -7.59 20.59 -3.17
C GLY A 170 -7.05 19.58 -2.16
N LEU A 171 -7.93 18.69 -1.70
CA LEU A 171 -7.59 17.61 -0.76
C LEU A 171 -7.63 16.26 -1.49
N PHE A 172 -6.58 15.48 -1.31
CA PHE A 172 -6.48 14.11 -1.81
C PHE A 172 -6.33 13.12 -0.65
N ILE A 173 -7.09 12.02 -0.67
CA ILE A 173 -6.96 10.91 0.28
C ILE A 173 -6.53 9.67 -0.48
N SER A 174 -5.37 9.13 -0.15
CA SER A 174 -4.76 8.04 -0.89
C SER A 174 -5.44 6.68 -0.68
N ASN A 175 -5.02 5.68 -1.45
CA ASN A 175 -5.24 4.29 -1.08
C ASN A 175 -4.53 3.95 0.25
N GLY A 176 -4.87 2.78 0.80
CA GLY A 176 -4.23 2.28 2.01
C GLY A 176 -4.69 0.88 2.39
N PRO A 177 -3.96 0.22 3.30
CA PRO A 177 -4.38 -1.05 3.89
C PRO A 177 -5.38 -0.85 5.04
N GLY A 178 -6.02 -1.94 5.45
CA GLY A 178 -6.77 -2.01 6.70
C GLY A 178 -8.21 -1.54 6.62
N ASN A 179 -8.77 -1.22 7.78
CA ASN A 179 -10.19 -0.94 7.97
C ASN A 179 -10.42 0.57 8.23
N PRO A 180 -11.24 1.27 7.43
CA PRO A 180 -11.53 2.69 7.61
C PRO A 180 -12.13 3.03 8.98
N VAL A 181 -12.81 2.07 9.64
CA VAL A 181 -13.42 2.25 10.98
C VAL A 181 -12.37 2.59 12.05
N ILE A 182 -11.12 2.18 11.87
CA ILE A 182 -10.01 2.46 12.80
C ILE A 182 -9.47 3.88 12.61
N CYS A 183 -9.71 4.51 11.45
CA CYS A 183 -9.13 5.80 11.06
C CYS A 183 -10.00 7.00 11.43
N LYS A 184 -10.55 7.03 12.67
CA LYS A 184 -11.52 8.05 13.10
C LYS A 184 -10.98 9.48 12.99
N ASP A 185 -9.72 9.70 13.36
CA ASP A 185 -9.11 11.03 13.31
C ASP A 185 -9.06 11.59 11.88
N VAL A 186 -8.76 10.74 10.91
CA VAL A 186 -8.74 11.10 9.48
C VAL A 186 -10.15 11.48 9.02
N VAL A 187 -11.15 10.67 9.38
CA VAL A 187 -12.56 10.93 9.07
C VAL A 187 -12.99 12.28 9.64
N THR A 188 -12.63 12.60 10.89
CA THR A 188 -12.94 13.90 11.50
C THR A 188 -12.31 15.07 10.75
N GLN A 189 -11.05 14.94 10.30
CA GLN A 189 -10.42 15.98 9.47
C GLN A 189 -11.14 16.15 8.12
N ILE A 190 -11.49 15.05 7.46
CA ILE A 190 -12.22 15.07 6.17
C ILE A 190 -13.60 15.72 6.34
N GLN A 191 -14.33 15.37 7.41
CA GLN A 191 -15.64 15.95 7.73
C GLN A 191 -15.58 17.47 7.85
N ARG A 192 -14.56 18.01 8.53
CA ARG A 192 -14.39 19.45 8.67
C ARG A 192 -14.19 20.14 7.31
N VAL A 193 -13.37 19.57 6.42
CA VAL A 193 -13.13 20.13 5.08
C VAL A 193 -14.40 20.03 4.22
N LEU A 194 -15.14 18.92 4.31
CA LEU A 194 -16.42 18.74 3.63
C LEU A 194 -17.45 19.77 4.04
N GLN A 195 -17.59 20.03 5.35
CA GLN A 195 -18.54 21.01 5.89
C GLN A 195 -18.27 22.43 5.40
N ASN A 196 -17.00 22.78 5.19
CA ASN A 196 -16.63 24.08 4.65
C ASN A 196 -17.01 24.22 3.16
N GLY A 197 -17.04 23.13 2.40
CA GLY A 197 -17.57 23.07 1.03
C GLY A 197 -16.79 23.89 -0.03
N LYS A 198 -15.60 24.40 0.31
CA LYS A 198 -14.81 25.32 -0.54
C LYS A 198 -13.74 24.65 -1.39
N LYS A 199 -13.37 23.41 -1.07
CA LYS A 199 -12.22 22.71 -1.67
C LYS A 199 -12.70 21.42 -2.35
N PRO A 200 -12.26 21.12 -3.58
CA PRO A 200 -12.47 19.81 -4.18
C PRO A 200 -11.75 18.74 -3.35
N ILE A 201 -12.40 17.59 -3.19
CA ILE A 201 -11.88 16.44 -2.44
C ILE A 201 -11.92 15.22 -3.35
N PHE A 202 -10.82 14.48 -3.41
CA PHE A 202 -10.70 13.26 -4.20
C PHE A 202 -10.12 12.12 -3.36
N GLY A 203 -10.81 10.98 -3.30
CA GLY A 203 -10.39 9.81 -2.53
C GLY A 203 -10.28 8.56 -3.41
N ILE A 204 -9.21 7.78 -3.23
CA ILE A 204 -8.98 6.53 -3.96
C ILE A 204 -8.96 5.34 -2.99
N CYS A 205 -9.67 4.26 -3.32
CA CYS A 205 -9.69 3.02 -2.53
C CYS A 205 -10.07 3.29 -1.06
N LEU A 206 -9.13 3.17 -0.11
CA LEU A 206 -9.36 3.54 1.28
C LEU A 206 -9.82 5.01 1.41
N GLY A 207 -9.26 5.93 0.63
CA GLY A 207 -9.71 7.32 0.61
C GLY A 207 -11.17 7.51 0.19
N HIS A 208 -11.68 6.66 -0.72
CA HIS A 208 -13.11 6.66 -1.05
C HIS A 208 -13.97 6.17 0.13
N GLN A 209 -13.50 5.13 0.84
CA GLN A 209 -14.18 4.61 2.03
C GLN A 209 -14.21 5.65 3.16
N LEU A 210 -13.08 6.30 3.44
CA LEU A 210 -12.98 7.36 4.46
C LEU A 210 -13.88 8.55 4.11
N LEU A 211 -13.94 8.95 2.84
CA LEU A 211 -14.84 10.00 2.37
C LEU A 211 -16.32 9.61 2.55
N SER A 212 -16.66 8.36 2.23
CA SER A 212 -18.00 7.82 2.42
C SER A 212 -18.40 7.78 3.90
N THR A 213 -17.47 7.35 4.78
CA THR A 213 -17.69 7.37 6.23
C THR A 213 -17.83 8.80 6.77
N ALA A 214 -17.08 9.76 6.23
CA ALA A 214 -17.20 11.16 6.62
C ALA A 214 -18.60 11.73 6.38
N ILE A 215 -19.29 11.31 5.32
CA ILE A 215 -20.69 11.70 5.05
C ILE A 215 -21.74 10.80 5.71
N GLY A 216 -21.33 9.89 6.60
CA GLY A 216 -22.24 9.04 7.39
C GLY A 216 -22.60 7.69 6.76
N CYS A 217 -21.92 7.27 5.68
CA CYS A 217 -22.11 5.93 5.13
C CYS A 217 -21.36 4.86 5.94
N ASN A 218 -21.87 3.63 5.90
CA ASN A 218 -21.27 2.48 6.57
C ASN A 218 -20.42 1.65 5.60
N THR A 219 -19.31 1.12 6.10
CA THR A 219 -18.44 0.19 5.37
C THR A 219 -18.57 -1.21 5.97
N TYR A 220 -18.51 -2.24 5.15
CA TYR A 220 -18.50 -3.63 5.60
C TYR A 220 -17.35 -4.40 4.93
N LYS A 221 -16.88 -5.46 5.59
CA LYS A 221 -15.81 -6.31 5.05
C LYS A 221 -16.38 -7.21 3.95
N MET A 222 -15.82 -7.12 2.75
CA MET A 222 -16.18 -8.00 1.64
C MET A 222 -15.74 -9.44 1.93
N LYS A 223 -16.42 -10.42 1.30
CA LYS A 223 -16.11 -11.84 1.49
C LYS A 223 -14.71 -12.18 0.95
N TYR A 224 -14.37 -11.70 -0.24
CA TYR A 224 -13.08 -11.81 -0.93
C TYR A 224 -12.99 -10.75 -2.04
#